data_AF-A0A519QNF7-F1
#
_entry.id   AF-A0A519QNF7-F1
#
_cell.length_a   1.000
_cell.length_b   1.000
_cell.length_c   1.000
_cell.angle_alpha   90.00
_cell.angle_beta   90.00
_cell.angle_gamma   90.00
#
_symmetry.space_group_name_H-M   'P 1'
#
loop_
_entity.id
_entity.type
_entity.pdbx_description
1 polymer ?
#
loop_
_entity_poly.entity_id
_entity_poly.type
_entity_poly.pdbx_seq_one_letter_code
_entity_poly.pdbx_strand_id
1 'polypeptide(L)' 'MHNNNFYNKKLKPLAKTHRNDSTKAEVRLWCELLRAKQLGYSFLRQRSIGNFIVDFFCKDLKLIIEESL' A
#
# COMPACT_ATOMS: atom_id res chain seq x y z
N MET A 1 19.45 10.20 8.22
CA MET A 1 18.37 10.53 7.25
C MET A 1 17.53 9.29 7.05
N HIS A 2 16.39 9.17 7.74
CA HIS A 2 15.58 7.96 7.70
C HIS A 2 14.97 7.78 6.31
N ASN A 3 15.52 6.85 5.53
CA ASN A 3 14.92 6.42 4.27
C ASN A 3 13.52 5.88 4.60
N ASN A 4 12.46 6.64 4.28
CA ASN A 4 11.06 6.33 4.57
C ASN A 4 10.58 5.18 3.66
N ASN A 5 11.28 4.04 3.72
CA ASN A 5 11.16 2.91 2.80
C ASN A 5 11.07 3.37 1.34
N PHE A 6 12.06 4.17 0.91
CA PHE A 6 12.14 4.70 -0.45
C PHE A 6 10.89 5.46 -0.91
N TYR A 7 10.21 6.19 -0.01
CA TYR A 7 9.00 6.94 -0.36
C TYR A 7 9.26 7.98 -1.45
N ASN A 8 8.57 7.83 -2.56
CA ASN A 8 8.61 8.80 -3.63
C ASN A 8 7.37 9.71 -3.59
N LYS A 9 7.57 10.95 -3.14
CA LYS A 9 6.52 11.97 -3.04
C LYS A 9 5.94 12.35 -4.41
N LYS A 10 6.70 12.23 -5.50
CA LYS A 10 6.25 12.57 -6.85
C LYS A 10 5.10 11.68 -7.33
N LEU A 11 5.07 10.43 -6.85
CA LEU A 11 4.02 9.46 -7.18
C LEU A 11 2.79 9.58 -6.27
N LYS A 12 2.77 10.50 -5.29
CA LYS A 12 1.65 10.66 -4.36
C LYS A 12 0.30 10.97 -5.05
N PRO A 13 0.23 11.83 -6.09
CA PRO A 13 -1.01 12.06 -6.82
C PRO A 13 -1.53 10.80 -7.50
N LEU A 14 -0.65 10.08 -8.22
CA LEU A 14 -1.00 8.83 -8.90
C LEU A 14 -1.46 7.75 -7.90
N ALA A 15 -0.75 7.60 -6.78
CA ALA A 15 -1.15 6.70 -5.71
C ALA A 15 -2.51 7.08 -5.08
N LYS A 16 -2.91 8.35 -5.11
CA LYS A 16 -4.24 8.77 -4.65
C LYS A 16 -5.31 8.36 -5.67
N THR A 17 -5.04 8.50 -6.96
CA THR A 17 -5.91 8.03 -8.04
C THR A 17 -6.13 6.51 -7.92
N HIS A 18 -5.06 5.72 -7.79
CA HIS A 18 -5.17 4.27 -7.64
C HIS A 18 -6.01 3.86 -6.43
N ARG A 19 -5.97 4.61 -5.31
CA ARG A 19 -6.83 4.31 -4.15
C ARG A 19 -8.32 4.44 -4.44
N ASN A 20 -8.70 5.27 -5.40
CA ASN A 20 -10.10 5.47 -5.79
C ASN A 20 -10.51 4.46 -6.88
N ASP A 21 -9.55 3.94 -7.63
CA ASP A 21 -9.75 3.01 -8.74
C ASP A 21 -9.42 1.54 -8.36
N SER A 22 -9.22 1.26 -7.06
CA SER A 22 -8.92 -0.08 -6.53
C SER A 22 -9.94 -1.13 -6.97
N THR A 23 -9.48 -2.35 -7.26
CA THR A 23 -10.36 -3.48 -7.60
C THR A 23 -11.29 -3.85 -6.44
N LYS A 24 -12.33 -4.65 -6.73
CA LYS A 24 -13.18 -5.23 -5.67
C LYS A 24 -12.38 -6.12 -4.71
N ALA A 25 -11.37 -6.84 -5.21
CA ALA A 25 -10.53 -7.72 -4.41
C ALA A 25 -9.63 -6.91 -3.46
N GLU A 26 -8.95 -5.88 -3.96
CA GLU A 26 -8.20 -4.91 -3.14
C GLU A 26 -9.08 -4.28 -2.06
N VAL A 27 -10.27 -3.79 -2.42
CA VAL A 27 -11.18 -3.14 -1.47
C VAL A 27 -11.59 -4.12 -0.37
N ARG A 28 -11.93 -5.36 -0.73
CA ARG A 28 -12.31 -6.39 0.23
C ARG A 28 -11.16 -6.75 1.15
N LEU A 29 -9.98 -7.03 0.60
CA LEU A 29 -8.78 -7.35 1.37
C LEU A 29 -8.42 -6.21 2.34
N TRP A 30 -8.50 -4.96 1.88
CA TRP A 30 -8.27 -3.80 2.74
C TRP A 30 -9.28 -3.73 3.88
N CYS A 31 -10.57 -3.84 3.59
CA CYS A 31 -11.63 -3.66 4.57
C CYS A 31 -11.73 -4.79 5.59
N GLU A 32 -11.58 -6.04 5.14
CA GLU A 32 -11.80 -7.22 5.97
C GLU A 32 -10.53 -7.66 6.72
N LEU A 33 -9.32 -7.35 6.22
CA LEU A 33 -8.09 -7.93 6.76
C LEU A 33 -7.02 -6.91 7.14
N LEU A 34 -6.77 -5.89 6.31
CA LEU A 34 -5.55 -5.07 6.44
C LEU A 34 -5.74 -3.74 7.16
N ARG A 35 -6.94 -3.13 7.09
CA ARG A 35 -7.22 -1.86 7.77
C ARG A 35 -7.17 -2.02 9.29
N ALA A 36 -6.83 -0.94 9.99
CA ALA A 36 -6.90 -0.83 11.45
C ALA A 36 -6.07 -1.87 12.23
N LYS A 37 -5.00 -2.43 11.62
CA LYS A 37 -4.11 -3.41 12.25
C LYS A 37 -4.80 -4.67 12.76
N GLN A 38 -5.83 -5.16 12.05
CA GLN A 38 -6.54 -6.39 12.43
C GLN A 38 -5.62 -7.61 12.55
N LEU A 39 -4.52 -7.64 11.78
CA LEU A 39 -3.48 -8.67 11.85
C LEU A 39 -2.33 -8.37 12.83
N GLY A 40 -2.46 -7.36 13.70
CA GLY A 40 -1.39 -6.90 14.59
C GLY A 40 -0.30 -6.05 13.91
N TYR A 41 -0.31 -5.97 12.58
CA TYR A 41 0.66 -5.19 11.78
C TYR A 41 -0.01 -4.03 11.04
N SER A 42 0.78 -2.97 10.79
CA SER A 42 0.30 -1.79 10.06
C SER A 42 0.51 -1.96 8.56
N PHE A 43 -0.56 -1.86 7.78
CA PHE A 43 -0.51 -1.85 6.32
C PHE A 43 -0.80 -0.45 5.76
N LEU A 44 -0.07 -0.08 4.72
CA LEU A 44 -0.27 1.14 3.94
C LEU A 44 -0.80 0.77 2.56
N ARG A 45 -1.93 1.36 2.16
CA ARG A 45 -2.55 1.14 0.84
C ARG A 45 -1.99 2.08 -0.23
N GLN A 46 -1.69 1.55 -1.41
CA GLN A 46 -1.19 2.26 -2.59
C GLN A 46 0.01 3.13 -2.22
N ARG A 47 1.10 2.47 -1.78
CA ARG A 47 2.30 3.11 -1.24
C ARG A 47 3.36 3.22 -2.34
N SER A 48 3.85 4.42 -2.61
CA SER A 48 4.98 4.56 -3.53
C SER A 48 6.28 4.09 -2.90
N ILE A 49 7.04 3.24 -3.58
CA ILE A 49 8.35 2.71 -3.15
C ILE A 49 9.28 2.81 -4.36
N GLY A 50 10.29 3.66 -4.30
CA GLY A 50 11.15 3.97 -5.44
C GLY A 50 10.34 4.56 -6.60
N ASN A 51 10.33 3.87 -7.74
CA ASN A 51 9.60 4.28 -8.94
C ASN A 51 8.28 3.49 -9.13
N PHE A 52 7.88 2.70 -8.14
CA PHE A 52 6.67 1.87 -8.20
C PHE A 52 5.63 2.33 -7.18
N ILE A 53 4.38 1.95 -7.39
CA ILE A 53 3.29 2.06 -6.41
C ILE A 53 2.81 0.65 -6.16
N VAL A 54 2.85 0.23 -4.89
CA VAL A 54 2.45 -1.12 -4.47
C VAL A 54 1.09 -1.08 -3.80
N ASP A 55 0.25 -2.10 -3.99
CA ASP A 55 -1.12 -2.12 -3.49
C ASP A 55 -1.19 -2.07 -1.97
N PHE A 56 -0.41 -2.92 -1.30
CA PHE A 56 -0.26 -2.90 0.16
C PHE A 56 1.18 -3.09 0.61
N PHE A 57 1.60 -2.28 1.58
CA PHE A 57 2.93 -2.37 2.17
C PHE A 57 2.87 -2.43 3.70
N CYS A 58 3.50 -3.46 4.27
CA CYS A 58 3.75 -3.56 5.70
C CYS A 58 5.20 -3.19 6.01
N LYS A 59 5.40 -2.08 6.74
CA LYS A 59 6.73 -1.62 7.14
C LYS A 59 7.42 -2.60 8.09
N ASP A 60 6.67 -3.13 9.05
CA ASP A 60 7.21 -3.94 10.16
C ASP A 60 7.78 -5.26 9.63
N LEU A 61 7.10 -5.85 8.64
CA LEU A 61 7.49 -7.12 8.02
C LEU A 61 8.32 -6.95 6.74
N LYS A 62 8.52 -5.71 6.26
CA LYS A 62 9.06 -5.42 4.91
C LYS A 62 8.34 -6.23 3.80
N LEU A 63 7.03 -6.40 3.96
CA LEU A 63 6.19 -7.20 3.07
C LEU A 63 5.42 -6.30 2.12
N ILE A 64 5.37 -6.70 0.85
CA ILE A 64 4.51 -6.14 -0.19
C ILE A 64 3.48 -7.21 -0.56
N ILE A 65 2.22 -6.79 -0.71
CA ILE A 65 1.15 -7.60 -1.30
C ILE A 65 0.68 -6.85 -2.54
N GLU A 66 0.75 -7.50 -3.70
CA GLU A 66 0.26 -6.98 -4.98
C GLU A 66 -0.87 -7.88 -5.48
N GLU A 67 -1.89 -7.28 -6.08
CA GLU A 67 -2.80 -7.99 -6.95
C GLU A 67 -2.21 -8.02 -8.36
N SER A 68 -1.99 -9.22 -8.89
CA SER A 68 -1.63 -9.41 -10.30
C SER A 68 -2.89 -9.85 -11.04
N LEU A 69 -3.36 -9.04 -11.99
CA LEU A 69 -4.36 -9.45 -12.98
C LEU A 69 -3.72 -10.35 -14.05
#